data_AF-A0A7J9XZQ1-F1
#
_entry.id   AF-A0A7J9XZQ1-F1
#
_cell.length_a   1.000
_cell.length_b   1.000
_cell.length_c   1.000
_cell.angle_alpha   90.00
_cell.angle_beta   90.00
_cell.angle_gamma   90.00
#
_symmetry.space_group_name_H-M   'P 1'
#
loop_
_entity.id
_entity.type
_entity.pdbx_description
1 polymer ?
#
loop_
_entity_poly.entity_id
_entity_poly.type
_entity_poly.pdbx_seq_one_letter_code
_entity_poly.pdbx_strand_id
1 'polypeptide(L)'
;MAPDAEGPRSRWRRLPPLRQVGSDPDYRFTLANERTLLAWLRTALGLVAGAVALAGLLPEFGPQPVRIGLAVVLLALALLAVAAVLLAVGVLVARLLRRVR
;
A
#
# COMPACT_ATOMS: atom_id res chain seq x y z
N MET A 1 -43.63 -10.43 42.28
CA MET A 1 -43.34 -11.56 41.39
C MET A 1 -43.64 -11.14 39.96
N ALA A 2 -42.69 -10.51 39.28
CA ALA A 2 -42.74 -10.24 37.83
C ALA A 2 -41.34 -10.56 37.28
N PRO A 3 -41.24 -11.27 36.15
CA PRO A 3 -40.04 -11.99 35.77
C PRO A 3 -38.98 -11.06 35.16
N ASP A 4 -37.74 -11.38 35.50
CA ASP A 4 -36.48 -10.98 34.94
C ASP A 4 -36.42 -11.11 33.40
N ALA A 5 -36.79 -10.03 32.72
CA ALA A 5 -36.45 -9.83 31.31
C ALA A 5 -35.02 -9.27 31.15
N GLU A 6 -34.04 -9.91 31.77
CA GLU A 6 -32.61 -9.67 31.49
C GLU A 6 -32.24 -10.47 30.23
N GLY A 7 -32.64 -9.96 29.06
CA GLY A 7 -32.10 -10.42 27.79
C GLY A 7 -30.56 -10.32 27.81
N PRO A 8 -29.80 -11.17 27.11
CA PRO A 8 -28.34 -11.24 27.23
C PRO A 8 -27.63 -9.97 26.70
N ARG A 9 -27.64 -8.89 27.49
CA ARG A 9 -27.06 -7.55 27.18
C ARG A 9 -25.56 -7.45 27.48
N SER A 10 -24.79 -8.52 27.29
CA SER A 10 -23.36 -8.46 27.65
C SER A 10 -22.42 -9.32 26.81
N ARG A 11 -22.87 -9.92 25.69
CA ARG A 11 -21.95 -10.68 24.82
C ARG A 11 -20.89 -9.79 24.15
N TRP A 12 -21.11 -8.48 24.04
CA TRP A 12 -20.12 -7.52 23.51
C TRP A 12 -19.10 -7.02 24.54
N ARG A 13 -19.24 -7.38 25.81
CA ARG A 13 -18.30 -7.02 26.89
C ARG A 13 -17.12 -7.99 27.03
N ARG A 14 -16.97 -8.91 26.08
CA ARG A 14 -15.88 -9.90 26.03
C ARG A 14 -15.06 -9.81 24.75
N LEU A 15 -14.95 -8.63 24.12
CA LEU A 15 -13.78 -8.39 23.30
C LEU A 15 -12.64 -8.02 24.27
N PRO A 16 -11.52 -8.76 24.26
CA PRO A 16 -10.30 -8.30 24.94
C PRO A 16 -10.04 -6.86 24.50
N PRO A 17 -9.70 -5.93 25.40
CA PRO A 17 -9.24 -4.61 24.99
C PRO A 17 -8.12 -4.83 23.97
N LEU A 18 -8.22 -4.24 22.77
CA LEU A 18 -7.23 -4.42 21.69
C LEU A 18 -5.78 -4.07 22.12
N ARG A 19 -5.62 -3.44 23.28
CA ARG A 19 -4.35 -3.17 23.97
C ARG A 19 -3.71 -4.39 24.66
N GLN A 20 -4.36 -5.54 24.75
CA GLN A 20 -3.85 -6.72 25.46
C GLN A 20 -3.11 -7.74 24.57
N VAL A 21 -2.80 -7.38 23.32
CA VAL A 21 -1.74 -8.06 22.55
C VAL A 21 -0.48 -7.19 22.65
N GLY A 22 0.33 -7.49 23.67
CA GLY A 22 1.72 -7.05 23.93
C GLY A 22 2.20 -5.72 23.35
N SER A 23 2.24 -4.66 24.19
CA SER A 23 2.82 -3.31 23.98
C SER A 23 2.31 -2.56 22.75
N ASP A 24 1.82 -1.32 22.94
CA ASP A 24 1.44 -0.45 21.83
C ASP A 24 2.64 -0.35 20.85
N PRO A 25 2.51 -0.83 19.60
CA PRO A 25 3.63 -0.83 18.65
C PRO A 25 4.13 0.60 18.50
N ASP A 26 5.42 0.81 18.72
CA ASP A 26 6.02 2.14 18.68
C ASP A 26 5.77 2.78 17.29
N TYR A 27 5.00 3.87 17.30
CA TYR A 27 4.49 4.55 16.10
C TYR A 27 5.61 4.93 15.10
N ARG A 28 6.86 5.07 15.57
CA ARG A 28 8.01 5.32 14.69
C ARG A 28 8.23 4.22 13.63
N PHE A 29 7.86 2.98 13.92
CA PHE A 29 7.97 1.88 12.95
C PHE A 29 6.92 1.99 11.85
N THR A 30 5.69 2.36 12.19
CA THR A 30 4.62 2.66 11.23
C THR A 30 5.00 3.87 10.36
N LEU A 31 5.45 4.96 10.98
CA LEU A 31 5.87 6.17 10.27
C LEU A 31 7.09 5.92 9.34
N ALA A 32 7.99 5.01 9.71
CA ALA A 32 9.10 4.62 8.85
C ALA A 32 8.61 3.87 7.59
N ASN A 33 7.63 2.97 7.73
CA ASN A 33 7.06 2.24 6.61
C ASN A 33 6.26 3.15 5.66
N GLU A 34 5.49 4.09 6.20
CA GLU A 34 4.76 5.10 5.42
C GLU A 34 5.72 5.96 4.58
N ARG A 35 6.85 6.39 5.15
CA ARG A 35 7.88 7.14 4.39
C ARG A 35 8.43 6.33 3.22
N THR A 36 8.73 5.05 3.42
CA THR A 36 9.19 4.20 2.32
C THR A 36 8.09 4.01 1.28
N LEU A 37 6.85 3.74 1.70
CA LEU A 37 5.72 3.57 0.79
C LEU A 37 5.48 4.83 -0.05
N LEU A 38 5.46 6.00 0.58
CA LEU A 38 5.27 7.28 -0.10
C LEU A 38 6.44 7.61 -1.03
N ALA A 39 7.68 7.23 -0.66
CA ALA A 39 8.83 7.38 -1.54
C ALA A 39 8.70 6.52 -2.80
N TRP A 40 8.24 5.27 -2.69
CA TRP A 40 7.97 4.40 -3.83
C TRP A 40 6.82 4.94 -4.70
N LEU A 41 5.74 5.42 -4.08
CA LEU A 41 4.61 6.01 -4.80
C LEU A 41 5.03 7.27 -5.57
N ARG A 42 5.85 8.15 -4.95
CA ARG A 42 6.41 9.34 -5.61
C ARG A 42 7.20 8.97 -6.86
N THR A 43 8.05 7.94 -6.79
CA THR A 43 8.83 7.48 -7.94
C THR A 43 7.92 6.96 -9.05
N ALA A 44 6.92 6.13 -8.72
CA ALA A 44 5.95 5.63 -9.70
C ALA A 44 5.18 6.77 -10.39
N LEU A 45 4.70 7.75 -9.61
CA LEU A 45 4.00 8.93 -10.14
C LEU A 45 4.91 9.79 -11.04
N GLY A 46 6.18 9.98 -10.67
CA GLY A 46 7.14 10.71 -11.49
C GLY A 46 7.40 10.03 -12.85
N LEU A 47 7.51 8.70 -12.84
CA LEU A 47 7.66 7.91 -14.06
C LEU A 47 6.43 8.01 -14.97
N VAL A 48 5.23 7.90 -14.40
CA VAL A 48 3.97 8.11 -15.14
C VAL A 48 3.88 9.52 -15.73
N ALA A 49 4.19 10.55 -14.93
CA ALA A 49 4.19 11.93 -15.39
C ALA A 49 5.17 12.15 -16.56
N GLY A 50 6.36 11.56 -16.49
CA GLY A 50 7.34 11.60 -17.58
C GLY A 50 6.84 10.92 -18.85
N ALA A 51 6.18 9.76 -18.73
CA ALA A 51 5.58 9.07 -19.87
C ALA A 51 4.48 9.91 -20.53
N VAL A 52 3.59 10.49 -19.73
CA VAL A 52 2.52 11.38 -20.21
C VAL A 52 3.10 12.62 -20.90
N ALA A 53 4.17 13.20 -20.35
CA ALA A 53 4.83 14.35 -20.94
C ALA A 53 5.41 14.03 -22.34
N LEU A 54 6.10 12.90 -22.48
CA LEU A 54 6.61 12.46 -23.78
C LEU A 54 5.48 12.10 -24.75
N ALA A 55 4.39 11.49 -24.28
CA ALA A 55 3.30 11.08 -25.15
C ALA A 55 2.47 12.26 -25.68
N GLY A 56 2.24 13.30 -24.88
CA GLY A 56 1.29 14.37 -25.22
C GLY A 56 1.81 15.81 -25.14
N LEU A 57 2.80 16.10 -24.30
CA LEU A 57 3.24 17.48 -24.04
C LEU A 57 4.50 17.87 -24.85
N LEU A 58 5.23 16.89 -25.38
CA LEU A 58 6.54 17.10 -26.02
C LEU A 58 6.60 16.53 -27.46
N PRO A 59 5.76 17.01 -28.39
CA PRO A 59 5.69 16.50 -29.76
C PRO A 59 6.95 16.75 -30.60
N GLU A 60 7.78 17.73 -30.22
CA GLU A 60 9.05 18.06 -30.89
C GLU A 60 10.27 17.33 -30.27
N PHE A 61 10.06 16.53 -29.22
CA PHE A 61 11.15 15.89 -28.48
C PHE A 61 11.61 14.61 -29.20
N GLY A 62 12.46 14.81 -30.21
CA GLY A 62 13.10 13.76 -30.98
C GLY A 62 12.17 12.99 -31.91
N PRO A 63 12.71 11.97 -32.61
CA PRO A 63 11.93 11.15 -33.54
C PRO A 63 10.77 10.45 -32.82
N GLN A 64 9.59 10.48 -33.43
CA GLN A 64 8.38 9.82 -32.92
C GLN A 64 8.58 8.40 -32.36
N PRO A 65 9.28 7.46 -33.05
CA PRO A 65 9.45 6.11 -32.50
C PRO A 65 10.29 6.08 -31.22
N VAL A 66 11.29 6.95 -31.10
CA VAL A 66 12.14 7.05 -29.90
C VAL A 66 11.30 7.57 -28.73
N ARG A 67 10.49 8.60 -28.96
CA ARG A 67 9.63 9.19 -27.94
C ARG A 67 8.59 8.19 -27.41
N ILE A 68 7.95 7.45 -28.32
CA ILE A 68 7.00 6.38 -27.95
C ILE A 68 7.72 5.29 -27.15
N GLY A 69 8.90 4.85 -27.62
CA GLY A 69 9.70 3.85 -26.91
C GLY A 69 10.04 4.30 -25.49
N LEU A 70 10.47 5.55 -25.31
CA LEU A 70 10.81 6.10 -24.00
C LEU A 70 9.59 6.21 -23.09
N ALA A 71 8.43 6.64 -23.60
CA ALA A 71 7.19 6.68 -22.83
C ALA A 71 6.77 5.28 -22.35
N VAL A 72 6.87 4.26 -23.21
CA VAL A 72 6.59 2.86 -22.87
C VAL A 72 7.54 2.35 -21.78
N VAL A 73 8.84 2.64 -21.89
CA VAL A 73 9.83 2.26 -20.87
C VAL A 73 9.50 2.90 -19.53
N LEU A 74 9.15 4.19 -19.50
CA LEU A 74 8.77 4.88 -18.27
C LEU A 74 7.52 4.27 -17.63
N LEU A 75 6.50 3.91 -18.42
CA LEU A 75 5.31 3.20 -17.92
C LEU A 75 5.65 1.82 -17.38
N ALA A 76 6.51 1.06 -18.07
CA ALA A 76 6.96 -0.25 -17.61
C ALA A 76 7.70 -0.15 -16.27
N LEU A 77 8.59 0.83 -16.11
CA LEU A 77 9.28 1.09 -14.84
C LEU A 77 8.31 1.50 -13.73
N ALA A 78 7.29 2.31 -14.03
CA ALA A 78 6.26 2.67 -13.07
C ALA A 78 5.47 1.44 -12.59
N LEU A 79 5.07 0.57 -13.51
CA LEU A 79 4.40 -0.69 -13.19
C LEU A 79 5.28 -1.60 -12.33
N LEU A 80 6.56 -1.73 -12.66
CA LEU A 80 7.52 -2.51 -11.87
C LEU A 80 7.67 -1.95 -10.45
N ALA A 81 7.73 -0.63 -10.30
CA ALA A 81 7.80 0.01 -8.98
C ALA A 81 6.55 -0.31 -8.13
N VAL A 82 5.36 -0.24 -8.72
CA VAL A 82 4.10 -0.58 -8.02
C VAL A 82 4.04 -2.07 -7.69
N ALA A 83 4.39 -2.94 -8.65
CA ALA A 83 4.40 -4.38 -8.45
C ALA A 83 5.37 -4.80 -7.34
N ALA A 84 6.54 -4.17 -7.25
CA ALA A 84 7.51 -4.42 -6.18
C ALA A 84 6.92 -4.13 -4.78
N VAL A 85 6.15 -3.04 -4.63
CA VAL A 85 5.46 -2.71 -3.37
C VAL A 85 4.39 -3.75 -3.04
N LEU A 86 3.55 -4.11 -4.01
CA LEU A 86 2.49 -5.11 -3.82
C LEU A 86 3.06 -6.48 -3.43
N LEU A 87 4.13 -6.91 -4.10
CA LEU A 87 4.83 -8.15 -3.79
C LEU A 87 5.46 -8.12 -2.40
N ALA A 88 6.10 -7.01 -2.01
CA ALA A 88 6.69 -6.87 -0.69
C ALA A 88 5.64 -6.99 0.43
N VAL A 89 4.49 -6.32 0.27
CA VAL A 89 3.38 -6.40 1.23
C VAL A 89 2.75 -7.80 1.23
N GLY A 90 2.51 -8.38 0.05
CA GLY A 90 1.96 -9.72 -0.09
C GLY A 90 2.83 -10.80 0.56
N VAL A 91 4.15 -10.74 0.37
CA VAL A 91 5.13 -11.64 1.01
C VAL A 91 5.12 -11.45 2.53
N LEU A 92 5.05 -10.22 3.03
CA LEU A 92 4.97 -9.94 4.46
C LEU A 92 3.71 -10.56 5.07
N VAL A 93 2.54 -10.33 4.47
CA VAL A 93 1.27 -10.88 4.92
C VAL A 93 1.28 -12.41 4.85
N ALA A 94 1.75 -13.00 3.75
CA ALA A 94 1.85 -14.46 3.61
C ALA A 94 2.82 -15.09 4.63
N ARG A 95 3.87 -14.37 5.05
CA ARG A 95 4.77 -14.82 6.13
C ARG A 95 4.10 -14.72 7.50
N LEU A 96 3.28 -13.68 7.74
CA LEU A 96 2.55 -13.51 9.00
C LEU A 96 1.45 -14.56 9.17
N LEU A 97 0.66 -14.81 8.13
CA LEU A 97 -0.40 -15.83 8.14
C LEU A 97 0.16 -17.24 8.39
N ARG A 98 1.37 -17.53 7.90
CA ARG A 98 2.08 -18.80 8.16
C ARG A 98 2.67 -18.93 9.56
N ARG A 99 2.82 -17.85 10.33
CA ARG A 99 3.33 -17.91 11.71
C ARG A 99 2.24 -18.15 12.76
N VAL A 100 0.98 -17.85 12.43
CA VAL A 100 -0.16 -17.91 13.35
C VAL A 100 -0.96 -19.21 13.20
N ARG A 101 -0.70 -19.98 12.15
CA ARG A 101 -1.29 -21.29 11.89
C ARG A 101 -0.30 -22.39 12.27
#